data_AF-A0A9D9VSK8-F1
#
_entry.id   AF-A0A9D9VSK8-F1
#
_cell.length_a   1.000
_cell.length_b   1.000
_cell.length_c   1.000
_cell.angle_alpha   90.00
_cell.angle_beta   90.00
_cell.angle_gamma   90.00
#
_symmetry.space_group_name_H-M   'P 1'
#
loop_
_entity.id
_entity.type
_entity.pdbx_description
1 polymer ?
#
loop_
_entity_poly.entity_id
_entity_poly.type
_entity_poly.pdbx_seq_one_letter_code
_entity_poly.pdbx_strand_id
1 'polypeptide(L)'
;MSSTPHHTTQPATFKQQRAQQRGMTLVELMVGITVGLLVTLAAIGTVYMTKVSSVTLVDSARLEQETNMVMNVIAEQIKQAGARNLEPSLTPAGGNADELLLPVRYQDFAGLNGASATQRKIVVQGKTNAPNFDQITFTYSQPPAGTAANTFQGMAQNCAGEGAIQYPLPTGSTPVAQSMQVVSTLRTSTSAGATNLICVTPDAIAASQPIASNIAEFKVRYLRNNGSVSRILTANEVAASSEGWAGIDGIEVCLHITGEATKAASTAPSTSIKSCAGNPIPNDGKLHRVARNVFQLRNSASL
;
A
#
# COMPACT_ATOMS: atom_id res chain seq x y z
N MET A 1 -82.33 25.19 59.30
CA MET A 1 -83.39 24.16 59.23
C MET A 1 -84.30 24.50 58.06
N SER A 2 -84.14 23.84 56.92
CA SER A 2 -85.26 23.51 56.04
C SER A 2 -84.75 22.59 54.93
N SER A 3 -85.49 21.52 54.72
CA SER A 3 -85.20 20.36 53.89
C SER A 3 -85.66 20.58 52.46
N THR A 4 -84.89 20.12 51.47
CA THR A 4 -85.34 19.93 50.08
C THR A 4 -84.74 18.64 49.49
N PRO A 5 -85.44 17.99 48.54
CA PRO A 5 -85.67 16.56 48.57
C PRO A 5 -84.70 15.72 47.73
N HIS A 6 -84.65 14.43 48.10
CA HIS A 6 -83.98 13.33 47.41
C HIS A 6 -84.45 13.18 45.95
N HIS A 7 -83.50 13.24 45.01
CA HIS A 7 -83.66 12.69 43.66
C HIS A 7 -83.17 11.24 43.65
N THR A 8 -84.07 10.31 43.34
CA THR A 8 -83.75 8.88 43.15
C THR A 8 -83.39 8.65 41.68
N THR A 9 -82.10 8.65 41.35
CA THR A 9 -81.61 8.22 40.03
C THR A 9 -81.41 6.70 40.03
N GLN A 10 -82.18 6.00 39.20
CA GLN A 10 -82.00 4.57 38.93
C GLN A 10 -80.63 4.31 38.29
N PRO A 11 -79.90 3.24 38.68
CA PRO A 11 -78.69 2.85 38.00
C PRO A 11 -79.01 2.22 36.64
N ALA A 12 -78.46 2.78 35.57
CA ALA A 12 -78.47 2.16 34.25
C ALA A 12 -77.65 0.86 34.31
N THR A 13 -78.32 -0.26 34.10
CA THR A 13 -77.71 -1.59 34.03
C THR A 13 -77.02 -1.76 32.68
N PHE A 14 -75.70 -1.60 32.66
CA PHE A 14 -74.89 -1.98 31.50
C PHE A 14 -74.94 -3.51 31.35
N LYS A 15 -75.64 -4.00 30.31
CA LYS A 15 -75.55 -5.40 29.88
C LYS A 15 -74.14 -5.66 29.33
N GLN A 16 -73.27 -6.22 30.16
CA GLN A 16 -72.03 -6.84 29.69
C GLN A 16 -72.40 -8.03 28.79
N GLN A 17 -72.20 -7.87 27.48
CA GLN A 17 -72.16 -9.01 26.57
C GLN A 17 -70.96 -9.86 26.96
N ARG A 18 -71.20 -11.03 27.57
CA ARG A 18 -70.17 -12.05 27.76
C ARG A 18 -69.75 -12.53 26.37
N ALA A 19 -68.60 -12.06 25.90
CA ALA A 19 -67.91 -12.68 24.78
C ALA A 19 -67.71 -14.17 25.13
N GLN A 20 -68.31 -15.06 24.35
CA GLN A 20 -68.12 -16.49 24.54
C GLN A 20 -66.64 -16.81 24.36
N GLN A 21 -65.97 -17.25 25.42
CA GLN A 21 -64.65 -17.84 25.32
C GLN A 21 -64.75 -19.10 24.45
N ARG A 22 -64.41 -18.98 23.17
CA ARG A 22 -64.12 -20.12 22.33
C ARG A 22 -62.76 -20.66 22.76
N GLY A 23 -62.75 -21.81 23.44
CA GLY A 23 -61.53 -22.55 23.71
C GLY A 23 -60.90 -22.97 22.38
N MET A 24 -59.63 -22.62 22.19
CA MET A 24 -58.87 -22.99 21.00
C MET A 24 -58.67 -24.51 21.01
N THR A 25 -58.81 -25.17 19.87
CA THR A 25 -58.60 -26.62 19.81
C THR A 25 -57.12 -26.95 19.97
N LEU A 26 -56.77 -28.08 20.60
CA LEU A 26 -55.36 -28.49 20.79
C LEU A 26 -54.59 -28.56 19.45
N VAL A 27 -55.29 -28.89 18.36
CA VAL A 27 -54.75 -28.92 17.00
C VAL A 27 -54.37 -27.52 16.49
N GLU A 28 -55.17 -26.50 16.77
CA GLU A 28 -54.91 -25.11 16.37
C GLU A 28 -53.65 -24.56 17.05
N LEU A 29 -53.42 -24.93 18.32
CA LEU A 29 -52.19 -24.60 19.04
C LEU A 29 -50.96 -25.30 18.43
N MET A 30 -51.08 -26.59 18.08
CA MET A 30 -49.99 -27.33 17.44
C MET A 30 -49.63 -26.74 16.08
N VAL A 31 -50.63 -26.38 15.27
CA VAL A 31 -50.43 -25.74 13.96
C VAL A 31 -49.78 -24.36 14.12
N GLY A 32 -50.23 -23.54 15.08
CA GLY A 32 -49.63 -22.24 15.36
C GLY A 32 -48.15 -22.32 15.75
N ILE A 33 -47.80 -23.25 16.65
CA ILE A 33 -46.40 -23.44 17.10
C ILE A 33 -45.53 -23.98 15.96
N THR A 34 -46.02 -24.95 15.19
CA THR A 34 -45.24 -25.54 14.07
C THR A 34 -44.97 -24.52 12.97
N VAL A 35 -45.96 -23.72 12.58
CA VAL A 35 -45.78 -22.65 11.58
C VAL A 35 -44.88 -21.54 12.13
N GLY A 36 -45.06 -21.12 13.39
CA GLY A 36 -44.20 -20.11 14.01
C GLY A 36 -42.74 -20.54 14.10
N LEU A 37 -42.48 -21.81 14.44
CA LEU A 37 -41.13 -22.36 14.49
C LEU A 37 -40.47 -22.42 13.10
N LEU A 38 -41.24 -22.79 12.07
CA LEU A 38 -40.76 -22.79 10.68
C LEU A 38 -40.37 -21.38 10.21
N VAL A 39 -41.21 -20.39 10.47
CA VAL A 39 -40.96 -18.99 10.07
C VAL A 39 -39.75 -18.42 10.80
N THR A 40 -39.62 -18.67 12.11
CA THR A 40 -38.46 -18.20 12.89
C THR A 40 -37.15 -18.84 12.44
N LEU A 41 -37.14 -20.14 12.15
CA LEU A 41 -35.96 -20.81 11.58
C LEU A 41 -35.57 -20.24 10.21
N ALA A 42 -36.56 -19.99 9.33
CA ALA A 42 -36.30 -19.36 8.04
C ALA A 42 -35.75 -17.93 8.19
N ALA A 43 -36.30 -17.13 9.10
CA ALA A 43 -35.84 -15.77 9.38
C ALA A 43 -34.40 -15.74 9.94
N ILE A 44 -34.09 -16.61 10.91
CA ILE A 44 -32.74 -16.71 11.47
C ILE A 44 -31.75 -17.21 10.41
N GLY A 45 -32.13 -18.23 9.62
CA GLY A 45 -31.30 -18.79 8.56
C GLY A 45 -30.94 -17.76 7.49
N THR A 46 -31.91 -16.96 7.04
CA THR A 46 -31.69 -15.90 6.04
C THR A 46 -30.81 -14.78 6.59
N VAL A 47 -31.04 -14.32 7.83
CA VAL A 47 -30.19 -13.30 8.48
C VAL A 47 -28.75 -13.81 8.65
N TYR A 48 -28.57 -15.08 9.04
CA TYR A 48 -27.25 -15.67 9.20
C TYR A 48 -26.47 -15.73 7.88
N MET A 49 -27.09 -16.26 6.81
CA MET A 49 -26.48 -16.30 5.48
C MET A 49 -26.13 -14.92 4.94
N THR A 50 -27.00 -13.93 5.19
CA THR A 50 -26.75 -12.53 4.81
C THR A 50 -25.55 -11.97 5.55
N LYS A 51 -25.45 -12.18 6.87
CA LYS A 51 -24.33 -11.68 7.68
C LYS A 51 -22.98 -12.28 7.27
N VAL A 52 -22.90 -13.60 7.07
CA VAL A 52 -21.65 -14.28 6.68
C VAL A 52 -21.17 -13.81 5.30
N SER A 53 -22.10 -13.60 4.37
CA SER A 53 -21.81 -13.08 3.03
C SER A 53 -21.34 -11.62 3.09
N SER A 54 -22.04 -10.77 3.86
CA SER A 54 -21.69 -9.36 4.01
C SER A 54 -20.30 -9.15 4.64
N VAL A 55 -19.94 -9.92 5.67
CA VAL A 55 -18.59 -9.82 6.29
C VAL A 55 -17.50 -10.15 5.28
N THR A 56 -17.66 -11.24 4.52
CA THR A 56 -16.67 -11.64 3.51
C THR A 56 -16.52 -10.57 2.42
N LEU A 57 -17.64 -9.97 1.98
CA LEU A 57 -17.63 -8.91 0.97
C LEU A 57 -16.95 -7.64 1.48
N VAL A 58 -17.25 -7.24 2.73
CA VAL A 58 -16.63 -6.07 3.37
C VAL A 58 -15.13 -6.29 3.55
N ASP A 59 -14.69 -7.46 4.02
CA ASP A 59 -13.28 -7.79 4.20
C ASP A 59 -12.54 -7.82 2.86
N SER A 60 -13.17 -8.34 1.81
CA SER A 60 -12.63 -8.28 0.45
C SER A 60 -12.46 -6.84 -0.01
N ALA A 61 -13.50 -6.01 0.11
CA ALA A 61 -13.43 -4.60 -0.29
C ALA A 61 -12.36 -3.83 0.50
N ARG A 62 -12.23 -4.11 1.80
CA ARG A 62 -11.19 -3.52 2.66
C ARG A 62 -9.80 -3.93 2.19
N LEU A 63 -9.57 -5.21 1.92
CA LEU A 63 -8.29 -5.73 1.43
C LEU A 63 -7.94 -5.15 0.05
N GLU A 64 -8.93 -4.95 -0.81
CA GLU A 64 -8.74 -4.26 -2.10
C GLU A 64 -8.32 -2.81 -1.91
N GLN A 65 -9.01 -2.06 -1.04
CA GLN A 65 -8.69 -0.67 -0.74
C GLN A 65 -7.28 -0.53 -0.16
N GLU A 66 -6.92 -1.39 0.80
CA GLU A 66 -5.58 -1.44 1.38
C GLU A 66 -4.52 -1.72 0.30
N THR A 67 -4.74 -2.74 -0.53
CA THR A 67 -3.80 -3.08 -1.61
C THR A 67 -3.62 -1.91 -2.58
N ASN A 68 -4.70 -1.24 -2.98
CA ASN A 68 -4.65 -0.11 -3.89
C ASN A 68 -3.90 1.08 -3.26
N MET A 69 -4.15 1.37 -1.97
CA MET A 69 -3.44 2.41 -1.24
C MET A 69 -1.93 2.14 -1.20
N VAL A 70 -1.54 0.90 -0.90
CA VAL A 70 -0.13 0.49 -0.86
C VAL A 70 0.53 0.64 -2.23
N MET A 71 -0.14 0.17 -3.29
CA MET A 71 0.38 0.30 -4.65
C MET A 71 0.50 1.76 -5.10
N ASN A 72 -0.37 2.66 -4.62
CA ASN A 72 -0.28 4.09 -4.88
C ASN A 72 0.93 4.72 -4.19
N VAL A 73 1.19 4.38 -2.92
CA VAL A 73 2.40 4.83 -2.20
C VAL A 73 3.65 4.35 -2.94
N ILE A 74 3.72 3.07 -3.32
CA ILE A 74 4.84 2.52 -4.11
C ILE A 74 4.99 3.28 -5.43
N ALA A 75 3.88 3.60 -6.11
CA ALA A 75 3.90 4.33 -7.37
C ALA A 75 4.47 5.75 -7.22
N GLU A 76 4.07 6.49 -6.18
CA GLU A 76 4.58 7.84 -5.91
C GLU A 76 6.09 7.83 -5.70
N GLN A 77 6.54 6.87 -4.89
CA GLN A 77 7.95 6.65 -4.59
C GLN A 77 8.78 6.30 -5.84
N ILE A 78 8.30 5.38 -6.69
CA ILE A 78 8.96 5.01 -7.94
C ILE A 78 8.95 6.16 -8.97
N LYS A 79 7.87 6.95 -9.05
CA LYS A 79 7.77 8.06 -10.00
C LYS A 79 8.78 9.17 -9.72
N GLN A 80 9.19 9.35 -8.47
CA GLN A 80 10.22 10.31 -8.08
C GLN A 80 11.65 9.81 -8.40
N ALA A 81 11.82 8.50 -8.62
CA ALA A 81 13.13 7.91 -8.88
C ALA A 81 13.87 8.64 -10.02
N GLY A 82 15.13 8.96 -9.76
CA GLY A 82 16.02 9.65 -10.67
C GLY A 82 15.70 11.13 -10.88
N ALA A 83 14.71 11.71 -10.19
CA ALA A 83 14.41 13.14 -10.32
C ALA A 83 15.63 13.99 -9.97
N ARG A 84 15.79 15.07 -10.74
CA ARG A 84 16.90 16.03 -10.61
C ARG A 84 16.35 17.42 -10.43
N ASN A 85 17.04 18.20 -9.60
CA ASN A 85 16.69 19.60 -9.41
C ASN A 85 17.20 20.43 -10.57
N LEU A 86 16.46 21.49 -10.87
CA LEU A 86 16.89 22.54 -11.76
C LEU A 86 17.64 23.58 -10.93
N GLU A 87 18.82 23.97 -11.37
CA GLU A 87 19.63 25.00 -10.74
C GLU A 87 19.91 26.14 -11.72
N PRO A 88 19.94 27.40 -11.26
CA PRO A 88 20.38 28.51 -12.08
C PRO A 88 21.88 28.37 -12.34
N SER A 89 22.28 28.53 -13.59
CA SER A 89 23.67 28.39 -13.98
C SER A 89 24.50 29.57 -13.48
N LEU A 90 25.35 29.34 -12.47
CA LEU A 90 26.25 30.36 -11.91
C LEU A 90 27.39 30.78 -12.85
N THR A 91 27.53 30.12 -14.00
CA THR A 91 28.42 30.55 -15.09
C THR A 91 27.58 31.31 -16.10
N PRO A 92 27.76 32.65 -16.26
CA PRO A 92 27.11 33.40 -17.31
C PRO A 92 27.46 32.79 -18.67
N ALA A 93 26.47 32.61 -19.54
CA ALA A 93 26.74 32.29 -20.93
C ALA A 93 27.36 33.54 -21.58
N GLY A 94 28.69 33.65 -21.52
CA GLY A 94 29.44 34.77 -22.08
C GLY A 94 29.65 35.94 -21.11
N GLY A 95 30.59 35.78 -20.17
CA GLY A 95 31.47 36.84 -19.64
C GLY A 95 30.89 38.09 -18.95
N ASN A 96 29.59 38.33 -18.99
CA ASN A 96 28.98 39.56 -18.52
C ASN A 96 27.97 39.23 -17.41
N ALA A 97 28.23 39.72 -16.20
CA ALA A 97 27.44 39.46 -14.99
C ALA A 97 26.14 40.31 -14.90
N ASP A 98 25.60 40.75 -16.04
CA ASP A 98 24.46 41.67 -16.12
C ASP A 98 23.23 41.05 -16.81
N GLU A 99 23.01 39.75 -16.65
CA GLU A 99 21.85 39.09 -17.22
C GLU A 99 20.97 38.47 -16.13
N LEU A 100 19.82 39.10 -15.91
CA LEU A 100 18.67 38.63 -15.11
C LEU A 100 17.99 37.38 -15.75
N LEU A 101 18.73 36.60 -16.56
CA LEU A 101 18.29 35.40 -17.27
C LEU A 101 19.37 34.32 -17.14
N LEU A 102 19.66 33.91 -15.90
CA LEU A 102 20.57 32.78 -15.65
C LEU A 102 19.98 31.53 -16.33
N PRO A 103 20.71 30.87 -17.25
CA PRO A 103 20.19 29.67 -17.89
C PRO A 103 19.95 28.61 -16.83
N VAL A 104 18.75 28.02 -16.84
CA VAL A 104 18.40 26.94 -15.92
C VAL A 104 18.94 25.64 -16.50
N ARG A 105 19.73 24.93 -15.72
CA ARG A 105 20.26 23.61 -16.08
C ARG A 105 19.76 22.57 -15.09
N TYR A 106 19.70 21.31 -15.52
CA TYR A 106 19.66 20.22 -14.55
C TYR A 106 20.95 20.28 -13.74
N GLN A 107 20.85 20.06 -12.43
CA GLN A 107 22.01 19.96 -11.57
C GLN A 107 23.02 18.99 -12.17
N ASP A 108 24.23 19.48 -12.44
CA ASP A 108 25.30 18.68 -13.02
C ASP A 108 26.07 17.98 -11.89
N PHE A 109 25.87 16.67 -11.81
CA PHE A 109 26.43 15.82 -10.78
C PHE A 109 27.91 15.49 -11.05
N ALA A 110 28.39 15.62 -12.30
CA ALA A 110 29.80 15.37 -12.61
C ALA A 110 30.70 16.52 -12.13
N GLY A 111 30.17 17.75 -12.07
CA GLY A 111 30.89 18.93 -11.56
C GLY A 111 30.92 19.04 -10.03
N LEU A 112 29.98 18.41 -9.33
CA LEU A 112 29.95 18.39 -7.85
C LEU A 112 30.83 17.27 -7.28
N ASN A 113 30.92 16.12 -7.95
CA ASN A 113 31.84 15.06 -7.53
C ASN A 113 33.22 15.31 -8.13
N GLY A 114 34.08 16.07 -7.45
CA GLY A 114 35.47 16.28 -7.87
C GLY A 114 36.08 14.98 -8.41
N ALA A 115 36.37 14.94 -9.72
CA ALA A 115 37.03 13.86 -10.47
C ALA A 115 36.53 12.40 -10.24
N SER A 116 35.41 12.15 -9.56
CA SER A 116 34.84 10.80 -9.38
C SER A 116 33.54 10.67 -10.16
N ALA A 117 33.60 10.92 -11.47
CA ALA A 117 32.52 10.65 -12.41
C ALA A 117 32.25 9.15 -12.62
N THR A 118 32.99 8.27 -11.93
CA THR A 118 32.90 6.81 -12.05
C THR A 118 31.92 6.15 -11.06
N GLN A 119 31.46 6.88 -10.02
CA GLN A 119 30.40 6.39 -9.14
C GLN A 119 29.02 6.78 -9.69
N ARG A 120 28.49 5.90 -10.55
CA ARG A 120 27.18 6.06 -11.21
C ARG A 120 26.07 6.19 -10.16
N LYS A 121 25.23 7.24 -10.26
CA LYS A 121 24.09 7.43 -9.36
C LYS A 121 23.09 6.29 -9.52
N ILE A 122 22.76 5.66 -8.40
CA ILE A 122 21.79 4.57 -8.32
C ILE A 122 20.39 5.17 -8.43
N VAL A 123 19.80 5.21 -9.61
CA VAL A 123 18.39 5.65 -9.77
C VAL A 123 17.46 4.62 -9.16
N VAL A 124 17.68 3.36 -9.52
CA VAL A 124 16.99 2.20 -8.99
C VAL A 124 17.99 1.06 -8.84
N GLN A 125 17.89 0.35 -7.72
CA GLN A 125 18.56 -0.91 -7.49
C GLN A 125 17.62 -1.89 -6.83
N GLY A 126 17.92 -3.16 -6.95
CA GLY A 126 17.13 -4.23 -6.41
C GLY A 126 17.97 -5.35 -5.88
N LYS A 127 17.36 -6.16 -5.02
CA LYS A 127 17.96 -7.36 -4.47
C LYS A 127 16.88 -8.41 -4.25
N THR A 128 17.15 -9.65 -4.61
CA THR A 128 16.32 -10.77 -4.13
C THR A 128 16.82 -11.15 -2.74
N ASN A 129 16.01 -10.87 -1.72
CA ASN A 129 16.38 -11.16 -0.32
C ASN A 129 16.00 -12.60 0.07
N ALA A 130 14.87 -13.10 -0.44
CA ALA A 130 14.36 -14.43 -0.18
C ALA A 130 13.52 -14.93 -1.39
N PRO A 131 13.17 -16.23 -1.46
CA PRO A 131 12.40 -16.79 -2.57
C PRO A 131 11.10 -16.04 -2.89
N ASN A 132 10.42 -15.48 -1.89
CA ASN A 132 9.15 -14.75 -2.03
C ASN A 132 9.26 -13.24 -1.86
N PHE A 133 10.44 -12.74 -1.46
CA PHE A 133 10.61 -11.35 -1.06
C PHE A 133 11.83 -10.73 -1.73
N ASP A 134 11.56 -9.74 -2.57
CA ASP A 134 12.57 -8.87 -3.14
C ASP A 134 12.67 -7.58 -2.33
N GLN A 135 13.63 -6.75 -2.71
CA GLN A 135 13.83 -5.40 -2.22
C GLN A 135 14.08 -4.51 -3.42
N ILE A 136 13.60 -3.26 -3.32
CA ILE A 136 13.88 -2.22 -4.29
C ILE A 136 14.29 -0.95 -3.56
N THR A 137 15.39 -0.35 -4.01
CA THR A 137 15.90 0.93 -3.59
C THR A 137 15.76 1.90 -4.76
N PHE A 138 15.25 3.09 -4.50
CA PHE A 138 15.21 4.18 -5.48
C PHE A 138 15.69 5.46 -4.83
N THR A 139 16.30 6.31 -5.64
CA THR A 139 16.87 7.57 -5.18
C THR A 139 16.46 8.72 -6.08
N TYR A 140 16.40 9.91 -5.51
CA TYR A 140 16.35 11.15 -6.26
C TYR A 140 17.23 12.19 -5.59
N SER A 141 17.69 13.18 -6.35
CA SER A 141 18.57 14.20 -5.78
C SER A 141 17.77 15.26 -5.05
N GLN A 142 18.40 15.80 -4.02
CA GLN A 142 18.04 17.06 -3.40
C GLN A 142 19.24 18.01 -3.50
N PRO A 143 19.05 19.34 -3.65
CA PRO A 143 20.17 20.27 -3.52
C PRO A 143 20.91 20.03 -2.21
N PRO A 144 22.26 20.10 -2.21
CA PRO A 144 23.02 19.99 -0.98
C PRO A 144 22.57 21.06 0.02
N ALA A 145 22.38 20.65 1.27
CA ALA A 145 22.16 21.56 2.37
C ALA A 145 23.41 22.44 2.49
N GLY A 146 23.35 23.68 2.04
CA GLY A 146 24.48 24.57 2.25
C GLY A 146 24.65 24.86 3.74
N THR A 147 25.89 25.08 4.14
CA THR A 147 26.29 25.41 5.50
C THR A 147 26.04 26.89 5.86
N ALA A 148 25.53 27.69 4.92
CA ALA A 148 25.21 29.10 5.13
C ALA A 148 23.74 29.30 5.55
N ALA A 149 23.49 30.32 6.38
CA ALA A 149 22.19 30.66 7.01
C ALA A 149 21.02 30.96 6.04
N ASN A 150 21.29 30.96 4.74
CA ASN A 150 20.43 31.34 3.64
C ASN A 150 20.46 30.30 2.50
N THR A 151 20.93 29.09 2.78
CA THR A 151 20.85 27.97 1.83
C THR A 151 19.57 27.17 2.03
N PHE A 152 18.88 26.85 0.94
CA PHE A 152 17.68 26.02 0.94
C PHE A 152 18.01 24.62 1.50
N GLN A 153 17.62 24.38 2.76
CA GLN A 153 17.56 23.04 3.33
C GLN A 153 16.41 22.33 2.60
N GLY A 154 16.73 21.42 1.69
CA GLY A 154 15.68 20.74 0.95
C GLY A 154 14.77 19.97 1.91
N MET A 155 13.47 20.16 1.76
CA MET A 155 12.43 19.57 2.63
C MET A 155 11.98 18.18 2.16
N ALA A 156 12.65 17.60 1.16
CA ALA A 156 12.27 16.30 0.65
C ALA A 156 12.71 15.21 1.63
N GLN A 157 11.81 14.27 1.85
CA GLN A 157 11.97 13.15 2.76
C GLN A 157 11.76 11.86 1.99
N ASN A 158 12.42 10.80 2.44
CA ASN A 158 12.15 9.46 1.96
C ASN A 158 10.84 8.94 2.57
N CYS A 159 10.41 7.74 2.15
CA CYS A 159 9.20 7.15 2.72
C CYS A 159 9.32 6.72 4.20
N ALA A 160 10.51 6.81 4.81
CA ALA A 160 10.74 6.61 6.24
C ALA A 160 10.73 7.94 7.03
N GLY A 161 10.52 9.08 6.38
CA GLY A 161 10.51 10.41 7.00
C GLY A 161 11.91 11.01 7.22
N GLU A 162 12.96 10.36 6.71
CA GLU A 162 14.32 10.86 6.79
C GLU A 162 14.63 11.79 5.61
N GLY A 163 15.37 12.87 5.90
CA GLY A 163 15.81 13.80 4.87
C GLY A 163 16.85 13.19 3.92
N ALA A 164 17.30 13.99 2.97
CA ALA A 164 18.36 13.56 2.06
C ALA A 164 19.65 13.20 2.82
N ILE A 165 20.31 12.15 2.36
CA ILE A 165 21.60 11.65 2.86
C ILE A 165 22.64 11.65 1.73
N GLN A 166 23.91 11.53 2.07
CA GLN A 166 24.92 11.21 1.07
C GLN A 166 24.73 9.78 0.55
N TYR A 167 24.76 9.59 -0.77
CA TYR A 167 24.59 8.26 -1.35
C TYR A 167 25.28 8.10 -2.73
N PRO A 168 25.95 6.97 -3.02
CA PRO A 168 26.22 5.84 -2.11
C PRO A 168 27.13 6.28 -0.95
N LEU A 169 27.02 5.60 0.20
CA LEU A 169 27.82 5.94 1.38
C LEU A 169 29.31 5.78 1.05
N PRO A 170 30.15 6.82 1.25
CA PRO A 170 31.56 6.74 0.89
C PRO A 170 32.30 5.70 1.74
N THR A 171 33.00 4.78 1.09
CA THR A 171 33.99 3.90 1.75
C THR A 171 35.36 4.56 1.72
N GLY A 172 35.81 5.08 2.86
CA GLY A 172 37.18 5.58 3.04
C GLY A 172 37.50 6.94 2.38
N SER A 173 37.45 8.01 3.19
CA SER A 173 37.91 9.40 2.92
C SER A 173 37.15 10.25 1.89
N THR A 174 37.32 11.57 2.07
CA THR A 174 36.31 12.64 1.90
C THR A 174 35.99 13.06 0.46
N PRO A 175 34.73 12.98 0.01
CA PRO A 175 34.28 13.70 -1.18
C PRO A 175 34.03 15.17 -0.83
N VAL A 176 34.63 16.08 -1.61
CA VAL A 176 34.33 17.52 -1.61
C VAL A 176 33.24 17.77 -2.67
N ALA A 177 32.18 18.48 -2.27
CA ALA A 177 30.88 18.68 -2.93
C ALA A 177 30.00 17.41 -3.10
N GLN A 178 29.25 17.10 -2.04
CA GLN A 178 28.48 15.87 -1.91
C GLN A 178 27.04 16.08 -2.42
N SER A 179 26.63 15.28 -3.41
CA SER A 179 25.24 15.27 -3.87
C SER A 179 24.36 14.60 -2.83
N MET A 180 23.43 15.36 -2.24
CA MET A 180 22.45 14.83 -1.30
C MET A 180 21.35 14.09 -2.07
N GLN A 181 21.03 12.89 -1.62
CA GLN A 181 20.00 12.04 -2.22
C GLN A 181 18.97 11.66 -1.18
N VAL A 182 17.70 11.76 -1.56
CA VAL A 182 16.66 11.07 -0.82
C VAL A 182 16.68 9.62 -1.27
N VAL A 183 16.87 8.71 -0.33
CA VAL A 183 17.03 7.29 -0.57
C VAL A 183 15.94 6.54 0.17
N SER A 184 15.17 5.75 -0.59
CA SER A 184 14.05 4.98 -0.08
C SER A 184 14.25 3.53 -0.48
N THR A 185 14.15 2.62 0.48
CA THR A 185 14.22 1.18 0.25
C THR A 185 12.95 0.51 0.74
N LEU A 186 12.26 -0.15 -0.17
CA LEU A 186 11.14 -1.02 0.14
C LEU A 186 11.67 -2.44 0.27
N ARG A 187 11.44 -3.03 1.44
CA ARG A 187 11.76 -4.43 1.72
C ARG A 187 10.76 -4.99 2.72
N THR A 188 10.73 -6.30 2.86
CA THR A 188 9.95 -6.92 3.92
C THR A 188 10.73 -6.97 5.24
N SER A 189 9.97 -7.00 6.33
CA SER A 189 10.45 -7.32 7.67
C SER A 189 9.49 -8.32 8.29
N THR A 190 10.04 -9.40 8.84
CA THR A 190 9.26 -10.45 9.48
C THR A 190 9.46 -10.37 10.98
N SER A 191 8.36 -10.22 11.72
CA SER A 191 8.35 -10.14 13.17
C SER A 191 7.14 -10.90 13.71
N ALA A 192 7.33 -11.73 14.74
CA ALA A 192 6.26 -12.50 15.38
C ALA A 192 5.36 -13.31 14.42
N GLY A 193 5.95 -13.87 13.34
CA GLY A 193 5.23 -14.69 12.36
C GLY A 193 4.44 -13.92 11.29
N ALA A 194 4.43 -12.58 11.34
CA ALA A 194 3.87 -11.72 10.30
C ALA A 194 4.98 -11.07 9.48
N THR A 195 4.77 -10.94 8.17
CA THR A 195 5.68 -10.25 7.26
C THR A 195 5.03 -8.95 6.81
N ASN A 196 5.70 -7.83 7.03
CA ASN A 196 5.23 -6.49 6.70
C ASN A 196 6.12 -5.89 5.60
N LEU A 197 5.54 -5.10 4.70
CA LEU A 197 6.30 -4.23 3.80
C LEU A 197 6.66 -2.96 4.56
N ILE A 198 7.95 -2.65 4.60
CA ILE A 198 8.48 -1.48 5.27
C ILE A 198 9.28 -0.62 4.30
N CYS A 199 9.30 0.68 4.56
CA CYS A 199 10.26 1.61 4.00
C CYS A 199 11.36 1.89 5.01
N VAL A 200 12.60 1.84 4.54
CA VAL A 200 13.79 2.20 5.29
C VAL A 200 14.75 3.01 4.42
N THR A 201 15.67 3.73 5.04
CA THR A 201 16.94 4.06 4.38
C THR A 201 17.83 2.81 4.37
N PRO A 202 18.53 2.47 3.26
CA PRO A 202 19.52 1.41 3.29
C PRO A 202 20.51 1.62 4.45
N ASP A 203 20.89 0.53 5.11
CA ASP A 203 21.92 0.52 6.16
C ASP A 203 21.59 1.32 7.45
N ALA A 204 20.40 1.93 7.56
CA ALA A 204 19.88 2.55 8.78
C ALA A 204 18.89 1.62 9.50
N ILE A 205 19.10 1.42 10.81
CA ILE A 205 18.30 0.49 11.63
C ILE A 205 17.22 1.24 12.45
N ALA A 206 17.24 2.57 12.49
CA ALA A 206 16.40 3.37 13.39
C ALA A 206 15.10 3.90 12.77
N ALA A 207 15.08 4.26 11.48
CA ALA A 207 13.89 4.75 10.80
C ALA A 207 13.30 3.67 9.89
N SER A 208 12.26 3.02 10.39
CA SER A 208 11.48 2.03 9.64
C SER A 208 10.02 2.43 9.66
N GLN A 209 9.45 2.70 8.49
CA GLN A 209 8.04 3.02 8.34
C GLN A 209 7.27 1.83 7.77
N PRO A 210 6.27 1.28 8.48
CA PRO A 210 5.39 0.27 7.91
C PRO A 210 4.52 0.87 6.80
N ILE A 211 4.42 0.17 5.68
CA ILE A 211 3.57 0.53 4.54
C ILE A 211 2.36 -0.39 4.47
N ALA A 212 2.58 -1.69 4.68
CA ALA A 212 1.55 -2.71 4.55
C ALA A 212 1.87 -3.90 5.46
N SER A 213 0.83 -4.60 5.91
CA SER A 213 0.96 -5.79 6.75
C SER A 213 0.57 -7.04 5.98
N ASN A 214 0.90 -8.21 6.53
CA ASN A 214 0.46 -9.52 6.02
C ASN A 214 0.84 -9.82 4.55
N ILE A 215 2.07 -9.50 4.20
CA ILE A 215 2.65 -9.73 2.87
C ILE A 215 3.08 -11.19 2.73
N ALA A 216 2.44 -11.91 1.81
CA ALA A 216 2.82 -13.28 1.45
C ALA A 216 3.94 -13.30 0.39
N GLU A 217 3.89 -12.40 -0.59
CA GLU A 217 4.93 -12.22 -1.60
C GLU A 217 5.10 -10.74 -1.94
N PHE A 218 6.34 -10.31 -2.14
CA PHE A 218 6.68 -9.00 -2.70
C PHE A 218 7.75 -9.22 -3.77
N LYS A 219 7.38 -9.03 -5.03
CA LYS A 219 8.23 -9.30 -6.18
C LYS A 219 8.42 -8.08 -7.05
N VAL A 220 9.66 -7.89 -7.48
CA VAL A 220 10.04 -6.76 -8.34
C VAL A 220 10.75 -7.30 -9.57
N ARG A 221 10.28 -6.91 -10.75
CA ARG A 221 10.94 -7.20 -12.02
C ARG A 221 11.29 -5.91 -12.73
N TYR A 222 12.36 -5.95 -13.51
CA TYR A 222 12.95 -4.79 -14.15
C TYR A 222 12.80 -4.96 -15.65
N LEU A 223 12.24 -3.94 -16.28
CA LEU A 223 12.17 -3.84 -17.72
C LEU A 223 13.43 -3.11 -18.17
N ARG A 224 14.18 -3.77 -19.05
CA ARG A 224 15.31 -3.17 -19.77
C ARG A 224 14.96 -3.07 -21.23
N ASN A 225 15.08 -1.88 -21.78
CA ASN A 225 14.99 -1.66 -23.22
C ASN A 225 16.39 -1.46 -23.80
N ASN A 226 16.78 -2.34 -24.72
CA ASN A 226 18.04 -2.24 -25.46
C ASN A 226 17.81 -1.70 -26.89
N GLY A 227 16.87 -0.77 -27.05
CA GLY A 227 16.50 -0.14 -28.32
C GLY A 227 15.74 -1.03 -29.32
N SER A 228 15.74 -2.36 -29.15
CA SER A 228 15.07 -3.31 -30.07
C SER A 228 14.17 -4.34 -29.37
N VAL A 229 14.43 -4.67 -28.10
CA VAL A 229 13.65 -5.65 -27.32
C VAL A 229 13.57 -5.18 -25.87
N SER A 230 12.36 -5.15 -25.31
CA SER A 230 12.15 -5.03 -23.86
C SER A 230 12.26 -6.40 -23.22
N ARG A 231 13.19 -6.56 -22.27
CA ARG A 231 13.34 -7.79 -21.47
C ARG A 231 12.87 -7.54 -20.05
N ILE A 232 12.16 -8.52 -19.49
CA ILE A 232 11.78 -8.54 -18.07
C ILE A 232 12.82 -9.37 -17.33
N LEU A 233 13.45 -8.78 -16.32
CA LEU A 233 14.57 -9.36 -15.57
C LEU A 233 14.30 -9.33 -14.06
N THR A 234 14.84 -10.29 -13.33
CA THR A 234 14.95 -10.28 -11.87
C THR A 234 16.13 -9.41 -11.42
N ALA A 235 16.17 -9.02 -10.14
CA ALA A 235 17.29 -8.26 -9.58
C ALA A 235 18.64 -8.97 -9.80
N ASN A 236 18.67 -10.30 -9.66
CA ASN A 236 19.89 -11.10 -9.83
C ASN A 236 20.38 -11.10 -11.28
N GLU A 237 19.47 -11.20 -12.26
CA GLU A 237 19.82 -11.14 -13.68
C GLU A 237 20.34 -9.76 -14.08
N VAL A 238 19.73 -8.69 -13.55
CA VAL A 238 20.21 -7.32 -13.73
C VAL A 238 21.62 -7.15 -13.16
N ALA A 239 21.83 -7.58 -11.90
CA ALA A 239 23.12 -7.47 -11.22
C ALA A 239 24.23 -8.31 -11.86
N ALA A 240 23.90 -9.46 -12.45
CA ALA A 240 24.87 -10.33 -13.13
C ALA A 240 25.23 -9.86 -14.56
N SER A 241 24.45 -8.92 -15.13
CA SER A 241 24.70 -8.40 -16.48
C SER A 241 25.84 -7.39 -16.51
N SER A 242 26.55 -7.30 -17.64
CA SER A 242 27.61 -6.29 -17.86
C SER A 242 27.08 -4.85 -17.85
N GLU A 243 25.81 -4.65 -18.23
CA GLU A 243 25.18 -3.33 -18.16
C GLU A 243 24.75 -2.97 -16.72
N GLY A 244 24.80 -3.92 -15.78
CA GLY A 244 24.43 -3.72 -14.39
C GLY A 244 23.00 -3.17 -14.27
N TRP A 245 22.83 -2.01 -13.63
CA TRP A 245 21.53 -1.34 -13.49
C TRP A 245 21.24 -0.27 -14.54
N ALA A 246 22.11 -0.13 -15.55
CA ALA A 246 21.89 0.81 -16.64
C ALA A 246 20.76 0.35 -17.58
N GLY A 247 20.08 1.32 -18.21
CA GLY A 247 19.04 1.05 -19.21
C GLY A 247 17.74 0.43 -18.68
N ILE A 248 17.51 0.45 -17.36
CA ILE A 248 16.22 0.06 -16.78
C ILE A 248 15.23 1.19 -17.02
N ASP A 249 14.18 0.93 -17.79
CA ASP A 249 13.16 1.91 -18.20
C ASP A 249 11.80 1.67 -17.55
N GLY A 250 11.60 0.49 -16.94
CA GLY A 250 10.38 0.17 -16.21
C GLY A 250 10.59 -0.82 -15.08
N ILE A 251 9.60 -0.86 -14.18
CA ILE A 251 9.58 -1.74 -13.02
C ILE A 251 8.19 -2.35 -12.92
N GLU A 252 8.09 -3.66 -12.89
CA GLU A 252 6.90 -4.37 -12.46
C GLU A 252 7.00 -4.64 -10.96
N VAL A 253 6.03 -4.16 -10.20
CA VAL A 253 5.85 -4.54 -8.79
C VAL A 253 4.65 -5.46 -8.68
N CYS A 254 4.85 -6.62 -8.08
CA CYS A 254 3.79 -7.52 -7.69
C CYS A 254 3.75 -7.68 -6.17
N LEU A 255 2.58 -7.46 -5.59
CA LEU A 255 2.32 -7.57 -4.17
C LEU A 255 1.19 -8.58 -3.93
N HIS A 256 1.45 -9.56 -3.09
CA HIS A 256 0.47 -10.52 -2.62
C HIS A 256 0.21 -10.27 -1.13
N ILE A 257 -0.96 -9.69 -0.83
CA ILE A 257 -1.43 -9.40 0.53
C ILE A 257 -2.43 -10.47 0.94
N THR A 258 -2.38 -10.86 2.21
CA THR A 258 -3.34 -11.77 2.82
C THR A 258 -4.18 -11.05 3.87
N GLY A 259 -5.48 -11.31 3.87
CA GLY A 259 -6.34 -10.95 4.97
C GLY A 259 -6.07 -11.83 6.19
N GLU A 260 -6.68 -11.47 7.31
CA GLU A 260 -6.71 -12.36 8.48
C GLU A 260 -7.49 -13.65 8.15
N ALA A 261 -7.18 -14.74 8.85
CA ALA A 261 -7.90 -15.99 8.67
C ALA A 261 -9.33 -15.83 9.20
N THR A 262 -10.29 -15.77 8.28
CA THR A 262 -11.72 -15.57 8.61
C THR A 262 -12.51 -16.87 8.56
N LYS A 263 -11.93 -17.95 8.02
CA LYS A 263 -12.59 -19.25 7.83
C LYS A 263 -11.63 -20.41 8.06
N ALA A 264 -12.19 -21.59 8.33
CA ALA A 264 -11.43 -22.83 8.32
C ALA A 264 -10.90 -23.08 6.90
N ALA A 265 -9.63 -23.47 6.79
CA ALA A 265 -9.05 -23.90 5.53
C ALA A 265 -9.90 -25.03 4.92
N SER A 266 -10.22 -24.90 3.64
CA SER A 266 -10.99 -25.91 2.93
C SER A 266 -10.06 -27.02 2.45
N THR A 267 -10.54 -28.26 2.43
CA THR A 267 -9.88 -29.38 1.72
C THR A 267 -10.02 -29.27 0.19
N ALA A 268 -10.74 -28.28 -0.32
CA ALA A 268 -10.84 -28.01 -1.75
C ALA A 268 -9.46 -27.59 -2.33
N PRO A 269 -9.17 -27.95 -3.60
CA PRO A 269 -7.90 -27.62 -4.25
C PRO A 269 -7.66 -26.11 -4.39
N SER A 270 -6.41 -25.74 -4.72
CA SER A 270 -5.94 -24.36 -4.87
C SER A 270 -6.87 -23.47 -5.68
N THR A 271 -6.92 -22.19 -5.33
CA THR A 271 -7.73 -21.18 -6.03
C THR A 271 -7.25 -20.98 -7.48
N SER A 272 -8.11 -20.42 -8.34
CA SER A 272 -7.73 -19.99 -9.70
C SER A 272 -6.79 -18.79 -9.72
N ILE A 273 -6.61 -18.13 -8.56
CA ILE A 273 -5.73 -16.96 -8.41
C ILE A 273 -4.29 -17.44 -8.31
N LYS A 274 -3.42 -16.80 -9.09
CA LYS A 274 -1.98 -17.07 -9.10
C LYS A 274 -1.25 -16.05 -8.24
N SER A 275 -0.23 -16.51 -7.52
CA SER A 275 0.68 -15.66 -6.76
C SER A 275 1.58 -14.81 -7.67
N CYS A 276 2.44 -13.98 -7.10
CA CYS A 276 3.38 -13.18 -7.87
C CYS A 276 4.38 -14.05 -8.65
N ALA A 277 4.74 -15.20 -8.11
CA ALA A 277 5.55 -16.21 -8.78
C ALA A 277 4.78 -16.99 -9.88
N GLY A 278 3.46 -16.83 -9.99
CA GLY A 278 2.62 -17.53 -10.96
C GLY A 278 2.10 -18.89 -10.48
N ASN A 279 2.34 -19.24 -9.22
CA ASN A 279 1.90 -20.50 -8.62
C ASN A 279 0.43 -20.39 -8.14
N PRO A 280 -0.35 -21.48 -8.15
CA PRO A 280 -1.68 -21.49 -7.56
C PRO A 280 -1.62 -21.18 -6.06
N ILE A 281 -2.53 -20.35 -5.56
CA ILE A 281 -2.60 -20.03 -4.13
C ILE A 281 -3.44 -21.11 -3.40
N PRO A 282 -2.93 -21.73 -2.32
CA PRO A 282 -3.65 -22.75 -1.55
C PRO A 282 -4.90 -22.16 -0.88
N ASN A 283 -5.91 -22.99 -0.64
CA ASN A 283 -7.11 -22.57 0.08
C ASN A 283 -6.89 -22.65 1.60
N ASP A 284 -6.16 -21.68 2.14
CA ASP A 284 -5.74 -21.64 3.54
C ASP A 284 -6.78 -20.98 4.49
N GLY A 285 -7.97 -20.65 3.97
CA GLY A 285 -9.03 -19.98 4.74
C GLY A 285 -8.84 -18.47 4.89
N LYS A 286 -7.82 -17.88 4.24
CA LYS A 286 -7.59 -16.43 4.18
C LYS A 286 -8.10 -15.86 2.87
N LEU A 287 -8.39 -14.56 2.91
CA LEU A 287 -8.56 -13.79 1.68
C LEU A 287 -7.19 -13.46 1.11
N HIS A 288 -7.03 -13.62 -0.21
CA HIS A 288 -5.80 -13.27 -0.90
C HIS A 288 -6.07 -12.21 -1.95
N ARG A 289 -5.21 -11.20 -1.99
CA ARG A 289 -5.20 -10.20 -3.05
C ARG A 289 -3.83 -10.12 -3.67
N VAL A 290 -3.77 -10.25 -4.99
CA VAL A 290 -2.55 -10.08 -5.77
C VAL A 290 -2.73 -8.87 -6.67
N ALA A 291 -1.87 -7.88 -6.52
CA ALA A 291 -1.83 -6.70 -7.39
C ALA A 291 -0.50 -6.68 -8.14
N ARG A 292 -0.55 -6.37 -9.43
CA ARG A 292 0.63 -6.25 -10.29
C ARG A 292 0.51 -4.98 -11.11
N ASN A 293 1.42 -4.04 -10.89
CA ASN A 293 1.49 -2.79 -11.64
C ASN A 293 2.86 -2.65 -12.28
N VAL A 294 2.88 -2.10 -13.49
CA VAL A 294 4.11 -1.74 -14.20
C VAL A 294 4.24 -0.22 -14.20
N PHE A 295 5.40 0.26 -13.78
CA PHE A 295 5.74 1.67 -13.67
C PHE A 295 6.87 1.99 -14.65
N GLN A 296 6.67 3.03 -15.46
CA GLN A 296 7.74 3.58 -16.28
C GLN A 296 8.62 4.51 -15.44
N LEU A 297 9.94 4.34 -15.54
CA LEU A 297 10.92 5.24 -14.95
C LEU A 297 11.14 6.45 -15.86
N ARG A 298 10.65 7.61 -15.44
CA ARG A 298 10.70 8.85 -16.25
C ARG A 298 12.10 9.45 -16.36
N ASN A 299 12.96 9.19 -15.39
CA ASN A 299 14.31 9.76 -15.32
C ASN A 299 15.42 8.71 -15.55
N SER A 300 15.05 7.59 -16.18
CA SER A 300 15.93 6.44 -16.48
C SER A 300 17.01 6.74 -17.51
N ALA A 301 16.77 7.69 -18.42
CA ALA A 301 17.72 8.07 -19.48
C ALA A 301 18.97 8.82 -18.96
N SER A 302 19.03 9.14 -17.65
CA SER A 302 20.21 9.72 -17.02
C SER A 302 21.18 8.68 -16.44
N LEU A 303 20.97 7.40 -16.76
CA LEU A 303 21.78 6.25 -16.36
C LEU A 303 22.96 6.02 -17.30
#